data_AF-A0A852SID7-F1
#
_entry.id   AF-A0A852SID7-F1
#
_cell.length_a   1.000
_cell.length_b   1.000
_cell.length_c   1.000
_cell.angle_alpha   90.00
_cell.angle_beta   90.00
_cell.angle_gamma   90.00
#
_symmetry.space_group_name_H-M   'P 1'
#
loop_
_entity.id
_entity.type
_entity.pdbx_description
1 polymer ?
#
loop_
_entity_poly.entity_id
_entity_poly.type
_entity_poly.pdbx_seq_one_letter_code
_entity_poly.pdbx_strand_id
1 'polypeptide(L)'
;MTSDNTEAQNVLSLDGDEAVREELSRAGRDGVAEVTRRHPDSPLAWVELADIASSEQRHLDAYAYATVAADLARQRFAADGWVAGEPVAWNTEHNRPYHRALHTARRAAVALGLTGAASALAADLESADVDASSRIDSEFTPTQVITIITPELEAAFLAETVAVIASPDEDAAPVASPDADRGD
;
A
#
# COMPACT_ATOMS: atom_id res chain seq x y z
N MET A 1 37.26 -33.53 20.56
CA MET A 1 36.16 -34.21 21.24
C MET A 1 35.25 -33.11 21.77
N THR A 2 34.42 -32.50 20.91
CA THR A 2 32.99 -32.81 20.69
C THR A 2 32.23 -32.63 22.01
N SER A 3 31.38 -31.63 22.22
CA SER A 3 30.28 -31.10 21.40
C SER A 3 30.11 -29.58 21.64
N ASP A 4 29.35 -28.77 20.91
CA ASP A 4 28.19 -29.04 20.08
C ASP A 4 27.96 -27.87 19.11
N ASN A 5 27.53 -28.16 17.90
CA ASN A 5 27.30 -27.22 16.80
C ASN A 5 25.80 -27.23 16.51
N THR A 6 24.95 -26.58 17.32
CA THR A 6 23.49 -26.47 17.05
C THR A 6 22.82 -25.32 17.83
N GLU A 7 23.32 -24.09 17.70
CA GLU A 7 22.44 -22.91 17.80
C GLU A 7 22.64 -22.08 16.54
N ALA A 8 22.62 -22.75 15.39
CA ALA A 8 22.31 -22.12 14.12
C ALA A 8 20.90 -21.56 14.25
N GLN A 9 20.81 -20.34 14.79
CA GLN A 9 20.05 -19.20 14.31
C GLN A 9 19.05 -19.54 13.19
N ASN A 10 18.07 -20.40 13.47
CA ASN A 10 16.89 -20.58 12.63
C ASN A 10 15.96 -19.38 12.85
N VAL A 11 16.51 -18.19 12.61
CA VAL A 11 15.71 -16.98 12.49
C VAL A 11 15.01 -17.15 11.16
N LEU A 12 13.71 -17.40 11.20
CA LEU A 12 12.85 -17.42 10.03
C LEU A 12 13.21 -16.21 9.14
N SER A 13 13.78 -16.44 7.98
CA SER A 13 14.34 -15.38 7.13
C SER A 13 14.03 -15.70 5.67
N LEU A 14 13.49 -14.73 4.93
CA LEU A 14 13.37 -14.82 3.47
C LEU A 14 14.75 -14.59 2.80
N ASP A 15 15.78 -15.28 3.26
CA ASP A 15 17.10 -15.23 2.65
C ASP A 15 17.03 -15.81 1.23
N GLY A 16 17.78 -15.23 0.29
CA GLY A 16 17.84 -15.67 -1.11
C GLY A 16 17.33 -14.66 -2.15
N ASP A 17 16.73 -13.55 -1.74
CA ASP A 17 16.26 -12.50 -2.66
C ASP A 17 17.32 -11.40 -2.95
N GLU A 18 18.58 -11.58 -2.56
CA GLU A 18 19.62 -10.54 -2.73
C GLU A 18 19.87 -10.19 -4.22
N ALA A 19 19.94 -11.21 -5.08
CA ALA A 19 20.06 -10.97 -6.52
C ALA A 19 18.83 -10.24 -7.09
N VAL A 20 17.64 -10.55 -6.58
CA VAL A 20 16.39 -9.89 -6.97
C VAL A 20 16.39 -8.44 -6.50
N ARG A 21 16.84 -8.16 -5.28
CA ARG A 21 17.00 -6.81 -4.72
C ARG A 21 17.95 -5.97 -5.58
N GLU A 22 19.09 -6.52 -5.97
CA GLU A 22 20.03 -5.84 -6.86
C GLU A 22 19.39 -5.57 -8.22
N GLU A 23 18.68 -6.54 -8.80
CA GLU A 23 17.99 -6.36 -10.08
C GLU A 23 16.89 -5.29 -10.01
N LEU A 24 16.05 -5.30 -8.97
CA LEU A 24 15.02 -4.29 -8.72
C LEU A 24 15.62 -2.88 -8.60
N SER A 25 16.70 -2.73 -7.84
CA SER A 25 17.37 -1.43 -7.68
C SER A 25 17.91 -0.86 -8.99
N ARG A 26 18.42 -1.73 -9.88
CA ARG A 26 18.92 -1.35 -11.20
C ARG A 26 17.81 -1.07 -12.20
N ALA A 27 16.73 -1.85 -12.16
CA ALA A 27 15.62 -1.76 -13.08
C ALA A 27 14.73 -0.55 -12.81
N GLY A 28 14.61 -0.15 -11.54
CA GLY A 28 13.70 0.91 -11.11
C GLY A 28 12.23 0.54 -11.27
N ARG A 29 11.34 1.52 -11.04
CA ARG A 29 9.88 1.33 -10.99
C ARG A 29 9.31 0.67 -12.25
N ASP A 30 9.69 1.15 -13.43
CA ASP A 30 9.13 0.66 -14.71
C ASP A 30 9.58 -0.77 -15.05
N GLY A 31 10.70 -1.22 -14.47
CA GLY A 31 11.27 -2.54 -14.71
C GLY A 31 10.77 -3.63 -13.76
N VAL A 32 10.08 -3.28 -12.67
CA VAL A 32 9.66 -4.25 -11.63
C VAL A 32 8.85 -5.39 -12.23
N ALA A 33 7.89 -5.11 -13.12
CA ALA A 33 7.06 -6.15 -13.75
C ALA A 33 7.85 -7.15 -14.60
N GLU A 34 8.99 -6.74 -15.17
CA GLU A 34 9.89 -7.65 -15.89
C GLU A 34 10.72 -8.48 -14.91
N VAL A 35 11.22 -7.86 -13.83
CA VAL A 35 11.95 -8.58 -12.77
C VAL A 35 11.05 -9.64 -12.12
N THR A 36 9.79 -9.32 -11.79
CA THR A 36 8.81 -10.29 -11.26
C THR A 36 8.58 -11.45 -12.24
N ARG A 37 8.58 -11.21 -13.55
CA ARG A 37 8.44 -12.29 -14.55
C ARG A 37 9.66 -13.21 -14.61
N ARG A 38 10.85 -12.70 -14.32
CA ARG A 38 12.09 -13.50 -14.25
C ARG A 38 12.23 -14.26 -12.94
N HIS A 39 11.70 -13.70 -11.86
CA HIS A 39 11.75 -14.27 -10.51
C HIS A 39 10.33 -14.44 -9.93
N PRO A 40 9.48 -15.30 -10.54
CA PRO A 40 8.08 -15.44 -10.16
C PRO A 40 7.87 -16.06 -8.76
N ASP A 41 8.91 -16.68 -8.22
CA ASP A 41 8.98 -17.30 -6.89
C ASP A 41 9.53 -16.35 -5.81
N SER A 42 9.90 -15.12 -6.17
CA SER A 42 10.42 -14.12 -5.22
C SER A 42 9.30 -13.28 -4.60
N PRO A 43 9.01 -13.42 -3.28
CA PRO A 43 8.02 -12.60 -2.61
C PRO A 43 8.40 -11.10 -2.64
N LEU A 44 9.70 -10.78 -2.66
CA LEU A 44 10.17 -9.40 -2.79
C LEU A 44 9.74 -8.76 -4.12
N ALA A 45 9.89 -9.46 -5.24
CA ALA A 45 9.50 -8.91 -6.55
C ALA A 45 7.98 -8.65 -6.65
N TRP A 46 7.17 -9.49 -6.00
CA TRP A 46 5.72 -9.32 -5.96
C TRP A 46 5.28 -8.16 -5.05
N VAL A 47 5.93 -7.97 -3.89
CA VAL A 47 5.56 -6.86 -2.99
C VAL A 47 5.90 -5.50 -3.59
N GLU A 48 7.03 -5.37 -4.29
CA GLU A 48 7.36 -4.13 -5.00
C GLU A 48 6.33 -3.82 -6.09
N LEU A 49 5.89 -4.84 -6.83
CA LEU A 49 4.84 -4.68 -7.83
C LEU A 49 3.50 -4.25 -7.20
N ALA A 50 3.17 -4.82 -6.02
CA ALA A 50 1.99 -4.44 -5.26
C ALA A 50 2.04 -2.99 -4.76
N ASP A 51 3.19 -2.54 -4.29
CA ASP A 51 3.38 -1.17 -3.79
C ASP A 51 3.32 -0.14 -4.92
N ILE A 52 3.85 -0.46 -6.10
CA ILE A 52 3.68 0.37 -7.31
C ILE A 52 2.20 0.49 -7.65
N ALA A 53 1.48 -0.64 -7.78
CA ALA A 53 0.06 -0.63 -8.07
C ALA A 53 -0.75 0.12 -7.00
N SER A 54 -0.39 -0.02 -5.72
CA SER A 54 -1.02 0.73 -4.63
C SER A 54 -0.77 2.23 -4.73
N SER A 55 0.43 2.65 -5.14
CA SER A 55 0.77 4.07 -5.33
C SER A 55 0.01 4.70 -6.50
N GLU A 56 -0.35 3.89 -7.50
CA GLU A 56 -1.16 4.26 -8.67
C GLU A 56 -2.67 4.11 -8.42
N GLN A 57 -3.09 3.80 -7.19
CA GLN A 57 -4.48 3.55 -6.82
C GLN A 57 -5.16 2.40 -7.60
N ARG A 58 -4.36 1.48 -8.16
CA ARG A 58 -4.83 0.27 -8.82
C ARG A 58 -5.15 -0.80 -7.78
N HIS A 59 -6.24 -0.61 -7.03
CA HIS A 59 -6.56 -1.41 -5.85
C HIS A 59 -6.73 -2.91 -6.15
N LEU A 60 -7.33 -3.28 -7.28
CA LEU A 60 -7.45 -4.69 -7.68
C LEU A 60 -6.08 -5.35 -7.90
N ASP A 61 -5.19 -4.66 -8.61
CA ASP A 61 -3.85 -5.16 -8.93
C ASP A 61 -2.99 -5.22 -7.67
N ALA A 62 -3.02 -4.16 -6.85
CA ALA A 62 -2.33 -4.12 -5.56
C ALA A 62 -2.76 -5.27 -4.65
N TYR A 63 -4.07 -5.55 -4.57
CA TYR A 63 -4.59 -6.67 -3.79
C TYR A 63 -4.06 -8.01 -4.33
N ALA A 64 -4.19 -8.24 -5.64
CA ALA A 64 -3.77 -9.49 -6.26
C ALA A 64 -2.26 -9.76 -6.08
N TYR A 65 -1.41 -8.75 -6.34
CA TYR A 65 0.04 -8.89 -6.21
C TYR A 65 0.47 -9.08 -4.75
N ALA A 66 -0.14 -8.34 -3.82
CA ALA A 66 0.16 -8.46 -2.40
C ALA A 66 -0.24 -9.83 -1.83
N THR A 67 -1.36 -10.40 -2.25
CA THR A 67 -1.75 -11.76 -1.85
C THR A 67 -0.73 -12.79 -2.32
N VAL A 68 -0.27 -12.71 -3.57
CA VAL A 68 0.77 -13.63 -4.09
C VAL A 68 2.07 -13.49 -3.29
N ALA A 69 2.51 -12.26 -3.00
CA ALA A 69 3.70 -12.02 -2.19
C ALA A 69 3.59 -12.65 -0.79
N ALA A 70 2.43 -12.48 -0.12
CA ALA A 70 2.18 -13.05 1.20
C ALA A 70 2.16 -14.58 1.16
N ASP A 71 1.54 -15.19 0.16
CA ASP A 71 1.47 -16.65 0.03
C ASP A 71 2.84 -17.27 -0.26
N LEU A 72 3.66 -16.64 -1.08
CA LEU A 72 5.04 -17.08 -1.34
C LEU A 72 5.92 -16.97 -0.09
N ALA A 73 5.79 -15.88 0.67
CA ALA A 73 6.50 -15.71 1.92
C ALA A 73 6.10 -16.80 2.94
N ARG A 74 4.79 -17.07 3.12
CA ARG A 74 4.31 -18.16 3.99
C ARG A 74 4.82 -19.53 3.55
N GLN A 75 4.91 -19.78 2.23
CA GLN A 75 5.47 -21.04 1.70
C GLN A 75 6.95 -21.20 2.06
N ARG A 76 7.76 -20.14 1.94
CA ARG A 76 9.18 -20.16 2.34
C ARG A 76 9.31 -20.39 3.85
N PHE A 77 8.54 -19.67 4.65
CA PHE A 77 8.51 -19.86 6.09
C PHE A 77 8.10 -21.29 6.48
N ALA A 78 7.09 -21.85 5.84
CA ALA A 78 6.67 -23.23 6.09
C ALA A 78 7.77 -24.24 5.74
N ALA A 79 8.60 -23.97 4.72
CA ALA A 79 9.77 -24.79 4.40
C ALA A 79 10.84 -24.75 5.51
N ASP A 80 10.95 -23.62 6.21
CA ASP A 80 11.85 -23.40 7.35
C ASP A 80 11.26 -23.86 8.71
N GLY A 81 10.07 -24.46 8.67
CA GLY A 81 9.41 -25.05 9.84
C GLY A 81 8.44 -24.12 10.59
N TRP A 82 8.08 -22.97 10.01
CA TRP A 82 7.06 -22.08 10.57
C TRP A 82 5.66 -22.66 10.46
N VAL A 83 4.85 -22.37 11.47
CA VAL A 83 3.43 -22.71 11.50
C VAL A 83 2.62 -21.42 11.48
N ALA A 84 1.53 -21.42 10.70
CA ALA A 84 0.65 -20.26 10.61
C ALA A 84 0.17 -19.80 11.99
N GLY A 85 0.43 -18.54 12.32
CA GLY A 85 0.09 -17.91 13.60
C GLY A 85 1.28 -17.73 14.55
N GLU A 86 2.44 -18.34 14.26
CA GLU A 86 3.67 -18.04 14.98
C GLU A 86 4.19 -16.63 14.62
N PRO A 87 4.75 -15.88 15.59
CA PRO A 87 5.24 -14.53 15.34
C PRO A 87 6.41 -14.52 14.34
N VAL A 88 6.45 -13.50 13.49
CA VAL A 88 7.51 -13.31 12.49
C VAL A 88 8.27 -12.04 12.86
N ALA A 89 9.58 -12.16 13.06
CA ALA A 89 10.38 -11.03 13.50
C ALA A 89 10.52 -9.96 12.42
N TRP A 90 9.97 -8.76 12.68
CA TRP A 90 10.13 -7.57 11.84
C TRP A 90 11.59 -7.08 11.73
N ASN A 91 12.41 -7.32 12.76
CA ASN A 91 13.75 -6.74 12.87
C ASN A 91 14.72 -7.28 11.79
N THR A 92 14.40 -8.41 11.17
CA THR A 92 15.15 -8.95 10.04
C THR A 92 14.68 -8.30 8.75
N GLU A 93 15.57 -7.58 8.06
CA GLU A 93 15.25 -6.90 6.79
C GLU A 93 14.63 -7.84 5.74
N HIS A 94 15.08 -9.09 5.72
CA HIS A 94 14.54 -10.14 4.84
C HIS A 94 13.06 -10.45 5.09
N ASN A 95 12.52 -10.25 6.29
CA ASN A 95 11.11 -10.53 6.59
C ASN A 95 10.17 -9.37 6.27
N ARG A 96 10.69 -8.16 6.03
CA ARG A 96 9.89 -6.96 5.73
C ARG A 96 8.93 -7.14 4.53
N PRO A 97 9.30 -7.83 3.43
CA PRO A 97 8.38 -8.07 2.31
C PRO A 97 7.08 -8.75 2.72
N TYR A 98 7.11 -9.68 3.68
CA TYR A 98 5.92 -10.37 4.17
C TYR A 98 4.94 -9.39 4.83
N HIS A 99 5.44 -8.60 5.78
CA HIS A 99 4.60 -7.65 6.49
C HIS A 99 4.11 -6.51 5.58
N ARG A 100 4.96 -6.02 4.65
CA ARG A 100 4.56 -5.06 3.60
C ARG A 100 3.42 -5.63 2.74
N ALA A 101 3.53 -6.88 2.31
CA ALA A 101 2.50 -7.54 1.52
C ALA A 101 1.16 -7.63 2.28
N LEU A 102 1.17 -8.07 3.55
CA LEU A 102 -0.05 -8.10 4.37
C LEU A 102 -0.67 -6.71 4.52
N HIS A 103 0.16 -5.69 4.74
CA HIS A 103 -0.31 -4.31 4.88
C HIS A 103 -0.93 -3.74 3.60
N THR A 104 -0.26 -3.92 2.46
CA THR A 104 -0.75 -3.48 1.15
C THR A 104 -2.02 -4.24 0.76
N ALA A 105 -2.08 -5.55 0.99
CA ALA A 105 -3.29 -6.35 0.78
C ALA A 105 -4.45 -5.86 1.65
N ARG A 106 -4.20 -5.55 2.93
CA ARG A 106 -5.22 -5.04 3.85
C ARG A 106 -5.77 -3.70 3.36
N ARG A 107 -4.90 -2.76 2.98
CA ARG A 107 -5.31 -1.43 2.47
C ARG A 107 -6.13 -1.55 1.18
N ALA A 108 -5.69 -2.41 0.26
CA ALA A 108 -6.41 -2.67 -0.98
C ALA A 108 -7.77 -3.35 -0.72
N ALA A 109 -7.85 -4.31 0.20
CA ALA A 109 -9.11 -4.96 0.59
C ALA A 109 -10.12 -3.96 1.16
N VAL A 110 -9.67 -3.00 1.99
CA VAL A 110 -10.51 -1.90 2.49
C VAL A 110 -11.04 -1.05 1.33
N ALA A 111 -10.17 -0.65 0.40
CA ALA A 111 -10.57 0.15 -0.77
C ALA A 111 -11.57 -0.58 -1.68
N LEU A 112 -11.49 -1.91 -1.76
CA LEU A 112 -12.40 -2.76 -2.53
C LEU A 112 -13.69 -3.13 -1.79
N GLY A 113 -13.85 -2.75 -0.52
CA GLY A 113 -15.02 -3.13 0.29
C GLY A 113 -15.03 -4.59 0.76
N LEU A 114 -13.89 -5.28 0.70
CA LEU A 114 -13.72 -6.68 1.13
C LEU A 114 -13.50 -6.75 2.64
N THR A 115 -14.52 -6.39 3.43
CA THR A 115 -14.41 -6.24 4.89
C THR A 115 -13.91 -7.49 5.61
N GLY A 116 -14.42 -8.67 5.26
CA GLY A 116 -13.97 -9.94 5.86
C GLY A 116 -12.49 -10.23 5.59
N ALA A 117 -12.02 -9.99 4.37
CA ALA A 117 -10.62 -10.16 4.01
C ALA A 117 -9.72 -9.12 4.73
N ALA A 118 -10.17 -7.87 4.81
CA ALA A 118 -9.45 -6.82 5.52
C ALA A 118 -9.29 -7.15 7.02
N SER A 119 -10.33 -7.67 7.67
CA SER A 119 -10.26 -8.11 9.07
C SER A 119 -9.33 -9.31 9.27
N ALA A 120 -9.39 -10.31 8.38
CA ALA A 120 -8.48 -11.45 8.44
C ALA A 120 -7.02 -11.03 8.26
N LEU A 121 -6.73 -10.17 7.28
CA LEU A 121 -5.38 -9.65 7.05
C LEU A 121 -4.86 -8.78 8.21
N ALA A 122 -5.74 -8.04 8.89
CA ALA A 122 -5.38 -7.30 10.08
C ALA A 122 -5.00 -8.24 11.23
N ALA A 123 -5.76 -9.32 11.44
CA ALA A 123 -5.47 -10.33 12.46
C ALA A 123 -4.15 -11.08 12.15
N ASP A 124 -3.91 -11.44 10.89
CA ASP A 124 -2.65 -12.05 10.46
C ASP A 124 -1.45 -11.13 10.74
N LEU A 125 -1.59 -9.84 10.43
CA LEU A 125 -0.53 -8.86 10.64
C LEU A 125 -0.25 -8.64 12.13
N GLU A 126 -1.30 -8.54 12.96
CA GLU A 126 -1.19 -8.41 14.41
C GLU A 126 -0.60 -9.66 15.08
N SER A 127 -0.98 -10.85 14.60
CA SER A 127 -0.40 -12.13 15.04
C SER A 127 1.08 -12.25 14.68
N ALA A 128 1.48 -11.72 13.52
CA ALA A 128 2.88 -11.73 13.09
C ALA A 128 3.71 -10.73 13.91
N ASP A 129 3.22 -9.48 14.05
CA ASP A 129 3.85 -8.41 14.84
C ASP A 129 2.84 -7.25 15.06
N VAL A 130 2.47 -7.01 16.32
CA VAL A 130 1.51 -5.97 16.73
C VAL A 130 1.91 -4.56 16.28
N ASP A 131 3.21 -4.27 16.20
CA ASP A 131 3.73 -2.95 15.84
C ASP A 131 4.06 -2.82 14.35
N ALA A 132 3.93 -3.88 13.55
CA ALA A 132 4.29 -3.85 12.13
C ALA A 132 3.47 -2.83 11.34
N SER A 133 2.16 -2.69 11.60
CA SER A 133 1.33 -1.69 10.91
C SER A 133 1.84 -0.27 11.13
N SER A 134 2.08 0.09 12.40
CA SER A 134 2.56 1.43 12.80
C SER A 134 3.96 1.72 12.23
N ARG A 135 4.83 0.71 12.22
CA ARG A 135 6.17 0.81 11.63
C ARG A 135 6.13 0.95 10.10
N ILE A 136 5.29 0.18 9.40
CA ILE A 136 5.13 0.31 7.95
C ILE A 136 4.62 1.70 7.59
N ASP A 137 3.61 2.20 8.29
CA ASP A 137 3.05 3.52 8.00
C ASP A 137 4.09 4.64 8.22
N SER A 138 5.01 4.45 9.17
CA SER A 138 6.10 5.40 9.47
C SER A 138 7.31 5.29 8.53
N GLU A 139 7.75 4.08 8.17
CA GLU A 139 8.94 3.82 7.34
C GLU A 139 8.64 3.85 5.84
N PHE A 140 7.48 3.36 5.45
CA PHE A 140 7.01 3.25 4.07
C PHE A 140 5.82 4.17 3.84
N THR A 141 5.79 5.34 4.49
CA THR A 141 4.87 6.41 4.10
C THR A 141 5.04 6.58 2.59
N PRO A 142 4.01 6.27 1.77
CA PRO A 142 4.09 6.51 0.35
C PRO A 142 4.40 7.99 0.22
N THR A 143 5.48 8.36 -0.48
CA THR A 143 5.79 9.75 -0.81
C THR A 143 4.50 10.35 -1.35
N GLN A 144 3.81 11.14 -0.51
CA GLN A 144 2.68 11.91 -0.98
C GLN A 144 3.24 12.74 -2.12
N VAL A 145 2.60 12.65 -3.28
CA VAL A 145 2.92 13.51 -4.41
C VAL A 145 2.75 14.94 -3.90
N ILE A 146 3.86 15.59 -3.55
CA ILE A 146 3.88 17.02 -3.37
C ILE A 146 3.71 17.56 -4.78
N THR A 147 2.46 17.88 -5.13
CA THR A 147 2.20 18.69 -6.32
C THR A 147 2.92 20.01 -6.10
N ILE A 148 4.03 20.21 -6.82
CA ILE A 148 4.66 21.52 -6.91
C ILE A 148 3.68 22.37 -7.70
N ILE A 149 2.93 23.24 -7.01
CA ILE A 149 2.17 24.29 -7.65
C ILE A 149 3.21 25.24 -8.27
N THR A 150 3.44 25.13 -9.58
CA THR A 150 4.21 26.12 -10.32
C THR A 150 3.35 27.39 -10.48
N PRO A 151 3.95 28.60 -10.56
CA PRO A 151 3.17 29.85 -10.66
C PRO A 151 2.23 29.88 -11.87
N GLU A 152 2.60 29.15 -12.93
CA GLU A 152 1.77 28.93 -14.13
C GLU A 152 0.57 28.01 -13.88
N LEU A 153 0.70 26.97 -13.03
CA LEU A 153 -0.42 26.15 -12.58
C LEU A 153 -1.34 26.90 -11.60
N GLU A 154 -0.75 27.75 -10.75
CA GLU A 154 -1.47 28.60 -9.80
C GLU A 154 -2.36 29.62 -10.54
N ALA A 155 -1.81 30.25 -11.58
CA ALA A 155 -2.56 31.17 -12.44
C ALA A 155 -3.71 30.47 -13.18
N ALA A 156 -3.49 29.24 -13.67
CA ALA A 156 -4.54 28.44 -14.32
C ALA A 156 -5.66 28.05 -13.33
N PHE A 157 -5.30 27.59 -12.13
CA PHE A 157 -6.27 27.20 -11.11
C PHE A 157 -7.09 28.39 -10.58
N LEU A 158 -6.45 29.54 -10.40
CA LEU A 158 -7.13 30.77 -10.01
C LEU A 158 -8.03 31.30 -11.13
N ALA A 159 -7.62 31.21 -12.40
CA ALA A 159 -8.47 31.58 -13.53
C ALA A 159 -9.72 30.70 -13.62
N GLU A 160 -9.57 29.39 -13.43
CA GLU A 160 -10.68 28.43 -13.43
C GLU A 160 -11.60 28.62 -12.22
N THR A 161 -11.04 28.85 -11.03
CA THR A 161 -11.81 29.17 -9.82
C THR A 161 -12.59 30.47 -9.99
N VAL A 162 -11.96 31.53 -10.53
CA VAL A 162 -12.60 32.83 -10.81
C VAL A 162 -13.73 32.69 -11.84
N ALA A 163 -13.59 31.83 -12.85
CA ALA A 163 -14.66 31.57 -13.81
C ALA A 163 -15.89 30.88 -13.16
N VAL A 164 -15.66 29.98 -12.20
CA VAL A 164 -16.71 29.30 -11.44
C VAL A 164 -17.47 30.25 -10.51
N ILE A 165 -16.78 31.16 -9.79
CA ILE A 165 -17.45 32.17 -8.95
C ILE A 165 -18.08 33.31 -9.75
N ALA A 166 -17.60 33.56 -10.98
CA ALA A 166 -18.11 34.62 -11.85
C ALA A 166 -19.26 34.17 -12.77
N SER A 167 -19.74 32.93 -12.63
CA SER A 167 -20.99 32.50 -13.28
C SER A 167 -22.16 32.86 -12.36
N PRO A 168 -22.87 33.99 -12.56
CA PRO A 168 -24.11 34.24 -11.84
C PRO A 168 -25.15 33.21 -12.28
N ASP A 169 -25.78 32.57 -11.29
CA ASP A 169 -26.99 31.79 -11.47
C ASP A 169 -28.08 32.72 -12.04
N GLU A 170 -28.31 32.65 -13.36
CA GLU A 170 -29.20 33.56 -14.09
C GLU A 170 -30.70 33.20 -13.92
N ASP A 171 -31.08 32.36 -12.95
CA ASP A 171 -32.46 31.88 -12.80
C ASP A 171 -33.12 32.20 -11.43
N ALA A 172 -32.62 33.24 -10.73
CA ALA A 172 -33.29 33.76 -9.54
C ALA A 172 -34.37 34.79 -9.92
N ALA A 173 -35.57 34.31 -10.27
CA ALA A 173 -36.76 35.14 -10.44
C ALA A 173 -37.04 36.01 -9.19
N PRO A 174 -37.41 37.30 -9.34
CA PRO A 174 -37.61 38.17 -8.19
C PRO A 174 -38.89 37.79 -7.42
N VAL A 175 -38.70 37.44 -6.14
CA VAL A 175 -39.77 37.31 -5.16
C VAL A 175 -40.46 38.66 -4.96
N ALA A 176 -41.75 38.71 -5.31
CA ALA A 176 -42.60 39.87 -5.09
C ALA A 176 -42.84 40.09 -3.58
N SER A 177 -42.52 41.30 -3.09
CA SER A 177 -42.90 41.76 -1.76
C SER A 177 -44.42 41.97 -1.68
N PRO A 178 -45.09 41.60 -0.58
CA PRO A 178 -46.49 41.91 -0.40
C PRO A 178 -46.67 43.38 0.00
N ASP A 179 -47.51 44.06 -0.78
CA ASP A 179 -47.97 45.43 -0.59
C ASP A 179 -48.80 45.54 0.71
N ALA A 180 -48.61 46.63 1.43
CA ALA A 180 -49.36 46.95 2.64
C ALA A 180 -50.36 48.07 2.34
N ASP A 181 -51.65 47.75 2.24
CA ASP A 181 -52.71 48.76 2.40
C ASP A 181 -54.03 48.14 2.92
N ARG A 182 -54.39 48.54 4.15
CA ARG A 182 -55.67 49.12 4.59
C ARG A 182 -57.01 48.48 4.18
N GLY A 183 -57.81 48.13 5.20
CA GLY A 183 -59.28 48.30 5.21
C GLY A 183 -60.11 47.10 5.70
N ASP A 184 -60.51 47.10 6.97
CA ASP A 184 -61.91 47.28 7.44
C ASP A 184 -61.88 47.61 8.95
#